data_AF-F3Y7V0-F1
#
_entry.id   AF-F3Y7V0-F1
#
_cell.length_a   1.000
_cell.length_b   1.000
_cell.length_c   1.000
_cell.angle_alpha   90.00
_cell.angle_beta   90.00
_cell.angle_gamma   90.00
#
_symmetry.space_group_name_H-M   'P 1'
#
loop_
_entity.id
_entity.type
_entity.pdbx_description
1 polymer ?
#
loop_
_entity_poly.entity_id
_entity_poly.type
_entity_poly.pdbx_seq_one_letter_code
_entity_poly.pdbx_strand_id
1 'polypeptide(L)'
;MKMNKILIAMDSFKGSATSKEVGEWVKTGMMNVTQNLDISVLSVADGGEGTLDSLIKGNKGNIYRQIVQDPLGRKISARFGMLDKSTAVIEMAEASGITLIEQNESNALRASTFGVGELLLAAIEKGAEVVYIGIGGSATTDGGAGMAQALGVKMLDATGNSIKPGVQGLETLAHISLNEMDKRIPTIKIKILSDVTNPLTGNTGAAAVYGLQKGIPENMIAEVDKWLENYSTILKKDLGIDIEQTSGSGADGGLGAGLLAFTNATMTHGIDEILCLLNFEKRILDVD
;
A
#
# COMPACT_ATOMS: atom_id res chain seq x y z
N MET A 1 9.68 -34.70 -30.29
CA MET A 1 9.16 -33.35 -30.58
C MET A 1 9.83 -32.38 -29.61
N LYS A 2 10.19 -31.17 -30.03
CA LYS A 2 10.60 -30.12 -29.08
C LYS A 2 9.35 -29.81 -28.24
N MET A 3 9.50 -29.77 -26.92
CA MET A 3 8.44 -29.40 -26.01
C MET A 3 8.38 -27.87 -25.97
N ASN A 4 7.20 -27.28 -26.20
CA ASN A 4 7.10 -25.82 -26.18
C ASN A 4 7.13 -25.33 -24.73
N LYS A 5 7.98 -24.36 -24.44
CA LYS A 5 8.11 -23.73 -23.13
C LYS A 5 7.15 -22.55 -23.02
N ILE A 6 6.19 -22.64 -22.12
CA ILE A 6 5.18 -21.60 -21.89
C ILE A 6 5.37 -21.02 -20.49
N LEU A 7 5.42 -19.69 -20.41
CA LEU A 7 5.32 -18.95 -19.15
C LEU A 7 3.93 -18.32 -19.05
N ILE A 8 3.17 -18.74 -18.04
CA ILE A 8 1.89 -18.13 -17.70
C ILE A 8 2.15 -17.07 -16.64
N ALA A 9 1.90 -15.82 -16.98
CA ALA A 9 2.02 -14.66 -16.10
C ALA A 9 0.68 -13.92 -16.05
N MET A 10 -0.13 -14.21 -15.03
CA MET A 10 -1.49 -13.69 -14.89
C MET A 10 -1.60 -12.84 -13.63
N ASP A 11 -2.36 -11.76 -13.66
CA ASP A 11 -2.79 -11.04 -12.46
C ASP A 11 -4.01 -11.72 -11.81
N SER A 12 -4.32 -11.33 -10.58
CA SER A 12 -5.50 -11.75 -9.83
C SER A 12 -6.80 -11.27 -10.48
N PHE A 13 -7.88 -12.01 -10.23
CA PHE A 13 -9.24 -11.55 -10.48
C PHE A 13 -9.78 -11.00 -9.16
N LYS A 14 -9.68 -9.67 -8.97
CA LYS A 14 -10.01 -8.97 -7.71
C LYS A 14 -11.35 -9.43 -7.14
N GLY A 15 -11.35 -9.86 -5.87
CA GLY A 15 -12.53 -10.38 -5.17
C GLY A 15 -12.97 -11.78 -5.59
N SER A 16 -12.22 -12.49 -6.43
CA SER A 16 -12.59 -13.81 -6.96
C SER A 16 -11.48 -14.85 -6.85
N ALA A 17 -10.30 -14.61 -7.44
CA ALA A 17 -9.23 -15.61 -7.52
C ALA A 17 -7.85 -14.95 -7.49
N THR A 18 -6.90 -15.59 -6.82
CA THR A 18 -5.51 -15.14 -6.77
C THR A 18 -4.80 -15.33 -8.11
N SER A 19 -3.77 -14.53 -8.37
CA SER A 19 -2.90 -14.68 -9.56
C SER A 19 -2.40 -16.13 -9.75
N LYS A 20 -2.07 -16.80 -8.64
CA LYS A 20 -1.64 -18.20 -8.64
C LYS A 20 -2.76 -19.14 -9.10
N GLU A 21 -3.98 -19.01 -8.57
CA GLU A 21 -5.11 -19.85 -8.94
C GLU A 21 -5.46 -19.71 -10.42
N VAL A 22 -5.54 -18.47 -10.90
CA VAL A 22 -5.78 -18.17 -12.32
C VAL A 22 -4.72 -18.82 -13.20
N GLY A 23 -3.44 -18.68 -12.84
CA GLY A 23 -2.33 -19.28 -13.59
C GLY A 23 -2.37 -20.81 -13.63
N GLU A 24 -2.71 -21.47 -12.52
CA GLU A 24 -2.84 -22.93 -12.46
C GLU A 24 -4.08 -23.45 -13.22
N TRP A 25 -5.18 -22.68 -13.25
CA TRP A 25 -6.35 -23.02 -14.07
C TRP A 25 -6.04 -22.95 -15.56
N VAL A 26 -5.35 -21.89 -16.01
CA VAL A 26 -4.89 -21.78 -17.40
C VAL A 26 -3.96 -22.93 -17.76
N LYS A 27 -2.99 -23.24 -16.89
CA LYS A 27 -2.10 -24.40 -17.07
C LYS A 27 -2.88 -25.70 -17.22
N THR A 28 -3.85 -25.95 -16.34
CA THR A 28 -4.70 -27.15 -16.38
C THR A 28 -5.47 -27.24 -17.70
N GLY A 29 -6.04 -26.12 -18.16
CA GLY A 29 -6.73 -26.04 -19.45
C GLY A 29 -5.81 -26.36 -20.64
N MET A 30 -4.59 -25.84 -20.65
CA MET A 30 -3.61 -26.09 -21.72
C MET A 30 -3.18 -27.57 -21.75
N MET A 31 -2.91 -28.17 -20.58
CA MET A 31 -2.52 -29.58 -20.50
C MET A 31 -3.63 -30.54 -20.95
N ASN A 32 -4.90 -30.15 -20.86
CA ASN A 32 -6.03 -30.95 -21.38
C ASN A 32 -6.04 -31.03 -22.91
N VAL A 33 -5.40 -30.09 -23.62
CA VAL A 33 -5.32 -30.07 -25.08
C VAL A 33 -4.09 -30.84 -25.57
N THR A 34 -2.93 -30.64 -24.94
CA THR A 34 -1.68 -31.32 -25.29
C THR A 34 -0.73 -31.43 -24.11
N GLN A 35 -0.07 -32.57 -23.99
CA GLN A 35 0.93 -32.85 -22.97
C GLN A 35 2.36 -32.48 -23.41
N ASN A 36 2.54 -32.02 -24.65
CA ASN A 36 3.86 -31.60 -25.17
C ASN A 36 4.18 -30.13 -24.83
N LEU A 37 3.96 -29.73 -23.57
CA LEU A 37 4.19 -28.38 -23.07
C LEU A 37 5.02 -28.42 -21.77
N ASP A 38 6.02 -27.56 -21.68
CA ASP A 38 6.73 -27.23 -20.44
C ASP A 38 6.14 -25.93 -19.88
N ILE A 39 5.26 -26.02 -18.90
CA ILE A 39 4.49 -24.87 -18.41
C ILE A 39 4.97 -24.43 -17.02
N SER A 40 5.43 -23.18 -16.95
CA SER A 40 5.73 -22.50 -15.69
C SER A 40 4.69 -21.42 -15.39
N VAL A 41 4.30 -21.29 -14.13
CA VAL A 41 3.35 -20.26 -13.66
C VAL A 41 4.12 -19.27 -12.80
N LEU A 42 4.13 -18.02 -13.23
CA LEU A 42 4.65 -16.87 -12.49
C LEU A 42 3.48 -16.03 -12.03
N SER A 43 3.33 -15.88 -10.71
CA SER A 43 2.37 -14.93 -10.17
C SER A 43 2.88 -13.51 -10.44
N VAL A 44 1.98 -12.61 -10.87
CA VAL A 44 2.25 -11.19 -11.11
C VAL A 44 1.18 -10.39 -10.38
N ALA A 45 1.53 -9.18 -9.97
CA ALA A 45 0.63 -8.21 -9.34
C ALA A 45 1.01 -6.79 -9.81
N ASP A 46 0.14 -5.82 -9.55
CA ASP A 46 0.27 -4.41 -9.95
C ASP A 46 0.70 -3.47 -8.80
N GLY A 47 1.05 -4.01 -7.63
CA GLY A 47 1.28 -3.24 -6.40
C GLY A 47 0.09 -3.27 -5.44
N GLY A 48 -1.02 -3.92 -5.81
CA GLY A 48 -2.13 -4.26 -4.92
C GLY A 48 -2.00 -5.63 -4.26
N GLU A 49 -3.15 -6.24 -3.97
CA GLU A 49 -3.30 -7.56 -3.35
C GLU A 49 -2.52 -8.65 -4.11
N GLY A 50 -1.71 -9.42 -3.38
CA GLY A 50 -0.94 -10.55 -3.93
C GLY A 50 0.48 -10.20 -4.40
N THR A 51 0.88 -8.93 -4.34
CA THR A 51 2.25 -8.46 -4.58
C THR A 51 3.29 -9.12 -3.67
N LEU A 52 3.03 -9.21 -2.37
CA LEU A 52 3.84 -9.89 -1.36
C LEU A 52 4.05 -11.36 -1.72
N ASP A 53 2.96 -12.09 -1.97
CA ASP A 53 3.05 -13.52 -2.27
C ASP A 53 3.79 -13.75 -3.61
N SER A 54 3.53 -12.90 -4.61
CA SER A 54 4.23 -12.91 -5.90
C SER A 54 5.74 -12.69 -5.74
N LEU A 55 6.14 -11.57 -5.11
CA LEU A 55 7.53 -11.19 -4.97
C LEU A 55 8.33 -12.16 -4.09
N ILE A 56 7.73 -12.63 -3.00
CA ILE A 56 8.38 -13.59 -2.10
C ILE A 56 8.60 -14.93 -2.80
N LYS A 57 7.58 -15.47 -3.49
CA LYS A 57 7.72 -16.72 -4.24
C LYS A 57 8.72 -16.58 -5.39
N GLY A 58 8.68 -15.46 -6.11
CA GLY A 58 9.56 -15.18 -7.24
C GLY A 58 11.03 -15.07 -6.85
N ASN A 59 11.31 -14.57 -5.65
CA ASN A 59 12.67 -14.34 -5.12
C ASN A 59 13.12 -15.37 -4.06
N LYS A 60 12.28 -16.35 -3.72
CA LYS A 60 12.53 -17.31 -2.63
C LYS A 60 12.80 -16.64 -1.28
N GLY A 61 12.08 -15.54 -1.02
CA GLY A 61 12.14 -14.79 0.22
C GLY A 61 11.42 -15.48 1.38
N ASN A 62 11.32 -14.78 2.51
CA ASN A 62 10.66 -15.26 3.72
C ASN A 62 9.49 -14.35 4.12
N ILE A 63 8.37 -14.96 4.50
CA ILE A 63 7.22 -14.25 5.08
C ILE A 63 7.36 -14.24 6.60
N TYR A 64 7.10 -13.08 7.19
CA TYR A 64 7.01 -12.86 8.63
C TYR A 64 5.61 -12.39 9.01
N ARG A 65 5.23 -12.64 10.27
CA ARG A 65 3.97 -12.17 10.85
C ARG A 65 4.26 -11.19 11.98
N GLN A 66 3.49 -10.12 12.03
CA GLN A 66 3.54 -9.10 13.07
C GLN A 66 2.13 -8.85 13.59
N ILE A 67 2.01 -8.67 14.91
CA ILE A 67 0.75 -8.18 15.50
C ILE A 67 0.72 -6.66 15.30
N VAL A 68 -0.27 -6.19 14.55
CA VAL A 68 -0.51 -4.78 14.22
C VAL A 68 -1.97 -4.41 14.46
N GLN A 69 -2.28 -3.12 14.37
CA GLN A 69 -3.64 -2.60 14.38
C GLN A 69 -4.25 -2.67 12.99
N ASP A 70 -5.49 -3.14 12.92
CA ASP A 70 -6.32 -3.03 11.73
C ASP A 70 -6.87 -1.59 11.56
N PRO A 71 -7.66 -1.28 10.51
CA PRO A 71 -8.17 0.07 10.32
C PRO A 71 -8.94 0.65 11.51
N LEU A 72 -9.56 -0.18 12.35
CA LEU A 72 -10.37 0.26 13.49
C LEU A 72 -9.62 0.13 14.82
N GLY A 73 -8.31 -0.16 14.80
CA GLY A 73 -7.46 -0.26 15.98
C GLY A 73 -7.45 -1.64 16.66
N ARG A 74 -8.13 -2.64 16.10
CA ARG A 74 -8.15 -4.01 16.65
C ARG A 74 -6.82 -4.68 16.33
N LYS A 75 -6.31 -5.53 17.22
CA LYS A 75 -5.06 -6.25 16.97
C LYS A 75 -5.28 -7.44 16.03
N ILE A 76 -4.54 -7.49 14.94
CA ILE A 76 -4.55 -8.57 13.93
C ILE A 76 -3.13 -9.06 13.63
N SER A 77 -3.00 -10.27 13.11
CA SER A 77 -1.73 -10.79 12.60
C SER A 77 -1.60 -10.47 11.11
N ALA A 78 -0.86 -9.41 10.79
CA ALA A 78 -0.53 -9.03 9.41
C ALA A 78 0.77 -9.69 8.95
N ARG A 79 0.95 -9.84 7.64
CA ARG A 79 2.17 -10.35 7.02
C ARG A 79 3.02 -9.23 6.41
N PHE A 80 4.33 -9.46 6.37
CA PHE A 80 5.26 -8.77 5.49
C PHE A 80 6.34 -9.75 5.03
N GLY A 81 7.11 -9.37 4.02
CA GLY A 81 8.11 -10.24 3.41
C GLY A 81 9.51 -9.63 3.44
N MET A 82 10.52 -10.49 3.48
CA MET A 82 11.90 -10.14 3.17
C MET A 82 12.33 -10.92 1.93
N LEU A 83 12.69 -10.22 0.84
CA LEU A 83 13.23 -10.85 -0.37
C LEU A 83 14.65 -11.36 -0.13
N ASP A 84 15.41 -10.61 0.65
CA ASP A 84 16.78 -10.91 1.07
C ASP A 84 17.03 -10.35 2.48
N LYS A 85 18.28 -10.08 2.87
CA LYS A 85 18.63 -9.56 4.20
C LYS A 85 18.27 -8.09 4.42
N SER A 86 18.13 -7.31 3.35
CA SER A 86 18.01 -5.85 3.35
C SER A 86 16.78 -5.32 2.60
N THR A 87 16.07 -6.17 1.87
CA THR A 87 14.93 -5.77 1.04
C THR A 87 13.64 -6.36 1.57
N ALA A 88 12.72 -5.50 2.01
CA ALA A 88 11.39 -5.89 2.47
C ALA A 88 10.30 -5.59 1.43
N VAL A 89 9.20 -6.34 1.51
CA VAL A 89 7.95 -6.10 0.79
C VAL A 89 6.81 -6.02 1.80
N ILE A 90 6.02 -4.96 1.71
CA ILE A 90 4.82 -4.73 2.50
C ILE A 90 3.64 -4.56 1.55
N GLU A 91 2.54 -5.24 1.83
CA GLU A 91 1.23 -4.88 1.29
C GLU A 91 0.48 -4.13 2.39
N MET A 92 0.06 -2.89 2.14
CA MET A 92 -0.69 -2.14 3.14
C MET A 92 -2.00 -2.83 3.49
N ALA A 93 -2.60 -3.56 2.53
CA ALA A 93 -3.87 -4.25 2.71
C ALA A 93 -3.84 -5.31 3.82
N GLU A 94 -2.65 -5.87 4.15
CA GLU A 94 -2.47 -6.80 5.27
C GLU A 94 -2.79 -6.15 6.63
N ALA A 95 -2.61 -4.82 6.75
CA ALA A 95 -2.89 -4.06 7.97
C ALA A 95 -4.11 -3.14 7.83
N SER A 96 -4.34 -2.55 6.66
CA SER A 96 -5.31 -1.49 6.45
C SER A 96 -6.22 -1.73 5.22
N GLY A 97 -6.41 -2.99 4.84
CA GLY A 97 -7.17 -3.38 3.64
C GLY A 97 -8.70 -3.28 3.77
N ILE A 98 -9.34 -3.04 2.63
CA ILE A 98 -10.80 -2.86 2.48
C ILE A 98 -11.61 -4.09 2.93
N THR A 99 -11.02 -5.28 2.89
CA THR A 99 -11.66 -6.54 3.30
C THR A 99 -11.63 -6.77 4.82
N LEU A 100 -10.89 -5.98 5.59
CA LEU A 100 -10.74 -6.14 7.04
C LEU A 100 -11.92 -5.57 7.84
N ILE A 101 -12.70 -4.68 7.22
CA ILE A 101 -13.79 -3.94 7.86
C ILE A 101 -14.99 -3.84 6.93
N GLU A 102 -16.17 -3.65 7.52
CA GLU A 102 -17.36 -3.30 6.76
C GLU A 102 -17.27 -1.86 6.25
N GLN A 103 -17.65 -1.65 4.99
CA GLN A 103 -17.63 -0.34 4.33
C GLN A 103 -18.92 0.43 4.65
N ASN A 104 -18.90 1.15 5.78
CA ASN A 104 -19.97 2.04 6.21
C ASN A 104 -19.38 3.38 6.70
N GLU A 105 -20.22 4.41 6.78
CA GLU A 105 -19.80 5.79 7.11
C GLU A 105 -18.97 5.86 8.40
N SER A 106 -19.47 5.26 9.48
CA SER A 106 -18.79 5.26 10.78
C SER A 106 -17.37 4.68 10.70
N ASN A 107 -17.22 3.54 10.01
CA ASN A 107 -15.93 2.90 9.83
C ASN A 107 -15.03 3.71 8.90
N ALA A 108 -15.53 4.21 7.79
CA ALA A 108 -14.79 4.98 6.79
C ALA A 108 -14.11 6.22 7.40
N LEU A 109 -14.81 6.91 8.30
CA LEU A 109 -14.31 8.11 8.97
C LEU A 109 -13.23 7.82 10.02
N ARG A 110 -13.26 6.62 10.62
CA ARG A 110 -12.36 6.18 11.70
C ARG A 110 -11.18 5.35 11.23
N ALA A 111 -11.27 4.79 10.02
CA ALA A 111 -10.29 3.88 9.45
C ALA A 111 -8.89 4.52 9.38
N SER A 112 -7.91 3.88 10.02
CA SER A 112 -6.55 4.39 10.21
C SER A 112 -5.48 3.52 9.54
N THR A 113 -4.43 4.17 9.04
CA THR A 113 -3.25 3.51 8.47
C THR A 113 -2.20 3.11 9.51
N PHE A 114 -2.50 3.19 10.81
CA PHE A 114 -1.54 2.95 11.91
C PHE A 114 -0.78 1.61 11.78
N GLY A 115 -1.50 0.52 11.45
CA GLY A 115 -0.87 -0.78 11.28
C GLY A 115 0.15 -0.87 10.16
N VAL A 116 0.03 -0.02 9.13
CA VAL A 116 1.03 0.08 8.05
C VAL A 116 2.36 0.60 8.61
N GLY A 117 2.32 1.59 9.49
CA GLY A 117 3.52 2.07 10.17
C GLY A 117 4.12 1.01 11.11
N GLU A 118 3.28 0.23 11.80
CA GLU A 118 3.76 -0.92 12.60
C GLU A 118 4.44 -2.00 11.73
N LEU A 119 3.93 -2.29 10.52
CA LEU A 119 4.57 -3.19 9.56
C LEU A 119 5.92 -2.63 9.06
N LEU A 120 5.98 -1.32 8.78
CA LEU A 120 7.21 -0.67 8.33
C LEU A 120 8.30 -0.77 9.40
N LEU A 121 7.96 -0.47 10.66
CA LEU A 121 8.88 -0.63 11.79
C LEU A 121 9.33 -2.09 11.97
N ALA A 122 8.43 -3.05 11.80
CA ALA A 122 8.77 -4.47 11.90
C ALA A 122 9.73 -4.92 10.79
N ALA A 123 9.56 -4.42 9.56
CA ALA A 123 10.49 -4.68 8.46
C ALA A 123 11.88 -4.08 8.73
N ILE A 124 11.93 -2.84 9.23
CA ILE A 124 13.18 -2.17 9.61
C ILE A 124 13.90 -2.93 10.72
N GLU A 125 13.16 -3.43 11.72
CA GLU A 125 13.72 -4.26 12.79
C GLU A 125 14.29 -5.59 12.27
N LYS A 126 13.79 -6.09 11.13
CA LYS A 126 14.37 -7.25 10.43
C LYS A 126 15.59 -6.92 9.58
N GLY A 127 16.03 -5.66 9.56
CA GLY A 127 17.22 -5.22 8.82
C GLY A 127 16.91 -4.66 7.43
N ALA A 128 15.65 -4.33 7.14
CA ALA A 128 15.32 -3.69 5.87
C ALA A 128 16.00 -2.33 5.73
N GLU A 129 16.72 -2.14 4.62
CA GLU A 129 17.28 -0.87 4.15
C GLU A 129 16.46 -0.32 2.96
N VAL A 130 15.81 -1.23 2.21
CA VAL A 130 14.89 -0.94 1.11
C VAL A 130 13.56 -1.59 1.41
N VAL A 131 12.47 -0.83 1.28
CA VAL A 131 11.11 -1.33 1.47
C VAL A 131 10.29 -1.02 0.23
N TYR A 132 9.80 -2.07 -0.41
CA TYR A 132 8.76 -2.00 -1.42
C TYR A 132 7.41 -2.05 -0.73
N ILE A 133 6.58 -1.04 -0.94
CA ILE A 133 5.25 -0.98 -0.36
C ILE A 133 4.18 -0.93 -1.45
N GLY A 134 3.40 -1.99 -1.56
CA GLY A 134 2.17 -2.02 -2.32
C GLY A 134 1.06 -1.35 -1.52
N ILE A 135 0.45 -0.29 -2.06
CA ILE A 135 -0.54 0.50 -1.34
C ILE A 135 -1.99 0.20 -1.71
N GLY A 136 -2.23 -0.62 -2.74
CA GLY A 136 -3.58 -0.88 -3.25
C GLY A 136 -4.51 -1.61 -2.27
N GLY A 137 -5.81 -1.33 -2.38
CA GLY A 137 -6.86 -2.07 -1.67
C GLY A 137 -7.17 -1.55 -0.27
N SER A 138 -6.96 -0.26 -0.02
CA SER A 138 -7.15 0.40 1.28
C SER A 138 -8.60 0.53 1.75
N ALA A 139 -8.81 0.43 3.07
CA ALA A 139 -10.05 0.82 3.76
C ALA A 139 -10.06 2.28 4.25
N THR A 140 -8.93 2.97 4.12
CA THR A 140 -8.61 4.20 4.85
C THR A 140 -8.65 5.43 3.96
N THR A 141 -8.95 6.61 4.52
CA THR A 141 -8.85 7.92 3.84
C THR A 141 -8.15 8.96 4.73
N ASP A 142 -7.26 8.51 5.62
CA ASP A 142 -6.66 9.35 6.67
C ASP A 142 -5.40 10.13 6.23
N GLY A 143 -5.09 10.18 4.93
CA GLY A 143 -3.90 10.91 4.44
C GLY A 143 -2.57 10.27 4.86
N GLY A 144 -2.58 9.01 5.32
CA GLY A 144 -1.41 8.36 5.90
C GLY A 144 -1.07 8.87 7.32
N ALA A 145 -1.99 9.61 7.96
CA ALA A 145 -1.75 10.17 9.29
C ALA A 145 -1.58 9.09 10.36
N GLY A 146 -2.36 8.01 10.31
CA GLY A 146 -2.21 6.88 11.22
C GLY A 146 -0.84 6.22 11.11
N MET A 147 -0.37 5.95 9.89
CA MET A 147 0.98 5.43 9.65
C MET A 147 2.03 6.38 10.24
N ALA A 148 1.94 7.68 9.97
CA ALA A 148 2.87 8.67 10.49
C ALA A 148 2.91 8.67 12.03
N GLN A 149 1.75 8.57 12.69
CA GLN A 149 1.65 8.47 14.14
C GLN A 149 2.35 7.21 14.67
N ALA A 150 2.21 6.07 13.98
CA ALA A 150 2.92 4.83 14.35
C ALA A 150 4.45 4.98 14.22
N LEU A 151 4.93 5.79 13.28
CA LEU A 151 6.35 6.13 13.12
C LEU A 151 6.85 7.17 14.13
N GLY A 152 6.00 7.69 15.02
CA GLY A 152 6.36 8.65 16.06
C GLY A 152 6.08 10.12 15.70
N VAL A 153 5.46 10.40 14.55
CA VAL A 153 5.00 11.76 14.20
C VAL A 153 3.86 12.17 15.12
N LYS A 154 3.94 13.37 15.69
CA LYS A 154 2.84 13.94 16.47
C LYS A 154 1.90 14.72 15.56
N MET A 155 0.67 14.24 15.47
CA MET A 155 -0.45 14.91 14.80
C MET A 155 -1.34 15.51 15.89
N LEU A 156 -1.32 16.83 16.05
CA LEU A 156 -1.85 17.52 17.22
C LEU A 156 -2.97 18.50 16.85
N ASP A 157 -3.97 18.59 17.73
CA ASP A 157 -5.00 19.62 17.68
C ASP A 157 -4.52 20.97 18.23
N ALA A 158 -5.39 21.99 18.19
CA ALA A 158 -5.08 23.34 18.64
C ALA A 158 -4.78 23.45 20.15
N THR A 159 -5.12 22.42 20.93
CA THR A 159 -4.85 22.33 22.37
C THR A 159 -3.57 21.55 22.68
N GLY A 160 -2.90 21.02 21.66
CA GLY A 160 -1.68 20.22 21.79
C GLY A 160 -1.94 18.74 22.10
N ASN A 161 -3.18 18.27 21.98
CA ASN A 161 -3.51 16.85 22.16
C ASN A 161 -3.45 16.10 20.83
N SER A 162 -3.16 14.80 20.87
CA SER A 162 -3.19 13.96 19.67
C SER A 162 -4.59 13.91 19.05
N ILE A 163 -4.65 14.04 17.71
CA ILE A 163 -5.91 13.87 16.98
C ILE A 163 -6.45 12.44 17.07
N LYS A 164 -7.76 12.29 16.85
CA LYS A 164 -8.40 10.97 16.75
C LYS A 164 -7.89 10.20 15.51
N PRO A 165 -7.96 8.86 15.52
CA PRO A 165 -7.68 8.06 14.33
C PRO A 165 -8.68 8.33 13.20
N GLY A 166 -8.22 8.11 11.96
CA GLY A 166 -9.01 8.23 10.75
C GLY A 166 -9.11 9.66 10.23
N VAL A 167 -9.77 9.82 9.09
CA VAL A 167 -9.89 11.13 8.41
C VAL A 167 -10.66 12.15 9.26
N GLN A 168 -11.58 11.70 10.13
CA GLN A 168 -12.26 12.57 11.10
C GLN A 168 -11.27 13.31 12.02
N GLY A 169 -10.09 12.75 12.28
CA GLY A 169 -9.08 13.40 13.12
C GLY A 169 -8.45 14.62 12.45
N LEU A 170 -8.44 14.64 11.11
CA LEU A 170 -7.89 15.74 10.32
C LEU A 170 -8.75 17.00 10.40
N GLU A 171 -10.04 16.87 10.76
CA GLU A 171 -10.93 18.01 11.04
C GLU A 171 -10.31 18.96 12.08
N THR A 172 -9.70 18.39 13.13
CA THR A 172 -9.17 19.15 14.27
C THR A 172 -7.66 19.34 14.22
N LEU A 173 -6.98 18.83 13.19
CA LEU A 173 -5.53 18.92 13.07
C LEU A 173 -5.11 20.40 12.98
N ALA A 174 -4.11 20.77 13.78
CA ALA A 174 -3.56 22.13 13.83
C ALA A 174 -2.03 22.16 13.69
N HIS A 175 -1.34 21.13 14.21
CA HIS A 175 0.12 21.06 14.25
C HIS A 175 0.67 19.66 13.97
N ILE A 176 1.80 19.61 13.26
CA ILE A 176 2.57 18.39 13.00
C ILE A 176 3.99 18.55 13.54
N SER A 177 4.50 17.53 14.24
CA SER A 177 5.87 17.52 14.75
C SER A 177 6.57 16.18 14.51
N LEU A 178 7.80 16.26 14.02
CA LEU A 178 8.67 15.10 13.74
C LEU A 178 9.64 14.78 14.89
N ASN A 179 9.58 15.51 16.00
CA ASN A 179 10.59 15.43 17.07
C ASN A 179 10.75 14.03 17.69
N GLU A 180 9.66 13.25 17.71
CA GLU A 180 9.63 11.89 18.25
C GLU A 180 9.61 10.81 17.16
N MET A 181 9.79 11.20 15.89
CA MET A 181 9.80 10.25 14.78
C MET A 181 11.00 9.29 14.91
N ASP A 182 10.79 8.01 14.57
CA ASP A 182 11.84 7.01 14.57
C ASP A 182 12.98 7.44 13.63
N LYS A 183 14.17 7.62 14.21
CA LYS A 183 15.35 8.17 13.52
C LYS A 183 15.86 7.27 12.40
N ARG A 184 15.43 6.01 12.32
CA ARG A 184 15.77 5.10 11.23
C ARG A 184 15.00 5.45 9.96
N ILE A 185 13.80 6.02 10.05
CA ILE A 185 12.92 6.25 8.88
C ILE A 185 13.59 7.07 7.77
N PRO A 186 14.27 8.20 8.05
CA PRO A 186 14.98 8.96 7.02
C PRO A 186 16.22 8.25 6.42
N THR A 187 16.57 7.04 6.87
CA THR A 187 17.67 6.26 6.28
C THR A 187 17.17 5.15 5.36
N ILE A 188 15.88 4.82 5.42
CA ILE A 188 15.28 3.73 4.64
C ILE A 188 14.84 4.25 3.28
N LYS A 189 15.16 3.50 2.22
CA LYS A 189 14.63 3.77 0.88
C LYS A 189 13.27 3.10 0.76
N ILE A 190 12.23 3.89 0.53
CA ILE A 190 10.87 3.36 0.37
C ILE A 190 10.44 3.56 -1.07
N LYS A 191 9.98 2.48 -1.71
CA LYS A 191 9.44 2.51 -3.08
C LYS A 191 7.97 2.14 -3.04
N ILE A 192 7.13 3.08 -3.44
CA ILE A 192 5.68 2.90 -3.50
C ILE A 192 5.35 2.25 -4.84
N LEU A 193 4.79 1.05 -4.79
CA LEU A 193 4.30 0.32 -5.95
C LEU A 193 2.86 0.76 -6.23
N SER A 194 2.70 1.76 -7.10
CA SER A 194 1.38 2.27 -7.46
C SER A 194 1.41 3.01 -8.79
N ASP A 195 0.44 2.70 -9.65
CA ASP A 195 0.22 3.40 -10.92
C ASP A 195 -0.84 4.51 -10.81
N VAL A 196 -1.31 4.79 -9.59
CA VAL A 196 -2.28 5.85 -9.32
C VAL A 196 -1.58 7.20 -9.40
N THR A 197 -2.13 8.11 -10.22
CA THR A 197 -1.59 9.46 -10.42
C THR A 197 -2.42 10.55 -9.75
N ASN A 198 -3.57 10.18 -9.17
CA ASN A 198 -4.51 11.07 -8.51
C ASN A 198 -3.83 11.92 -7.41
N PRO A 199 -4.10 13.25 -7.35
CA PRO A 199 -3.61 14.12 -6.28
C PRO A 199 -4.35 13.84 -4.97
N LEU A 200 -3.93 14.47 -3.87
CA LEU A 200 -4.53 14.27 -2.56
C LEU A 200 -5.99 14.74 -2.52
N THR A 201 -6.26 15.91 -3.11
CA THR A 201 -7.53 16.65 -3.00
C THR A 201 -8.12 16.99 -4.38
N GLY A 202 -9.35 17.51 -4.37
CA GLY A 202 -10.05 18.02 -5.54
C GLY A 202 -10.89 16.97 -6.28
N ASN A 203 -11.40 17.33 -7.46
CA ASN A 203 -12.35 16.50 -8.22
C ASN A 203 -11.80 15.13 -8.65
N THR A 204 -10.47 14.99 -8.68
CA THR A 204 -9.79 13.71 -8.96
C THR A 204 -8.98 13.23 -7.74
N GLY A 205 -9.24 13.81 -6.58
CA GLY A 205 -8.56 13.54 -5.33
C GLY A 205 -8.95 12.23 -4.66
N ALA A 206 -8.30 11.92 -3.54
CA ALA A 206 -8.48 10.67 -2.81
C ALA A 206 -9.93 10.43 -2.39
N ALA A 207 -10.57 11.44 -1.80
CA ALA A 207 -11.96 11.36 -1.34
C ALA A 207 -12.94 11.26 -2.52
N ALA A 208 -12.79 12.13 -3.53
CA ALA A 208 -13.69 12.18 -4.69
C ALA A 208 -13.72 10.88 -5.49
N VAL A 209 -12.56 10.24 -5.68
CA VAL A 209 -12.44 9.05 -6.54
C VAL A 209 -12.70 7.75 -5.77
N TYR A 210 -12.20 7.66 -4.53
CA TYR A 210 -12.18 6.39 -3.79
C TYR A 210 -13.00 6.39 -2.50
N GLY A 211 -13.56 7.54 -2.08
CA GLY A 211 -14.30 7.65 -0.82
C GLY A 211 -15.58 6.82 -0.79
N LEU A 212 -16.36 6.82 -1.88
CA LEU A 212 -17.65 6.11 -1.98
C LEU A 212 -17.50 4.60 -1.76
N GLN A 213 -16.53 3.96 -2.43
CA GLN A 213 -16.29 2.52 -2.28
C GLN A 213 -15.80 2.14 -0.87
N LYS A 214 -15.26 3.11 -0.12
CA LYS A 214 -14.80 2.95 1.27
C LYS A 214 -15.90 3.21 2.30
N GLY A 215 -17.10 3.58 1.86
CA GLY A 215 -18.24 3.87 2.72
C GLY A 215 -18.41 5.34 3.13
N ILE A 216 -17.63 6.28 2.57
CA ILE A 216 -17.89 7.72 2.75
C ILE A 216 -19.14 8.09 1.93
N PRO A 217 -20.19 8.65 2.53
CA PRO A 217 -21.40 8.98 1.79
C PRO A 217 -21.17 10.21 0.90
N GLU A 218 -21.89 10.28 -0.23
CA GLU A 218 -21.69 11.31 -1.27
C GLU A 218 -21.77 12.74 -0.73
N ASN A 219 -22.65 12.99 0.23
CA ASN A 219 -22.82 14.30 0.87
C ASN A 219 -21.64 14.73 1.76
N MET A 220 -20.77 13.80 2.18
CA MET A 220 -19.58 14.09 2.99
C MET A 220 -18.29 14.20 2.18
N ILE A 221 -18.30 13.80 0.90
CA ILE A 221 -17.08 13.77 0.07
C ILE A 221 -16.38 15.14 0.05
N ALA A 222 -17.14 16.22 -0.15
CA ALA A 222 -16.58 17.58 -0.18
C ALA A 222 -16.02 18.03 1.18
N GLU A 223 -16.62 17.58 2.28
CA GLU A 223 -16.14 17.90 3.63
C GLU A 223 -14.85 17.14 3.95
N VAL A 224 -14.79 15.86 3.61
CA VAL A 224 -13.59 15.03 3.77
C VAL A 224 -12.43 15.55 2.91
N ASP A 225 -12.71 15.97 1.67
CA ASP A 225 -11.70 16.57 0.80
C ASP A 225 -11.10 17.84 1.41
N LYS A 226 -11.94 18.68 2.04
CA LYS A 226 -11.50 19.87 2.77
C LYS A 226 -10.64 19.55 3.99
N TRP A 227 -10.91 18.46 4.70
CA TRP A 227 -10.04 18.01 5.81
C TRP A 227 -8.66 17.58 5.30
N LEU A 228 -8.60 16.92 4.15
CA LEU A 228 -7.34 16.56 3.48
C LEU A 228 -6.59 17.79 2.95
N GLU A 229 -7.31 18.80 2.44
CA GLU A 229 -6.75 20.10 2.03
C GLU A 229 -6.12 20.84 3.22
N ASN A 230 -6.81 20.88 4.36
CA ASN A 230 -6.27 21.44 5.59
C ASN A 230 -5.01 20.69 6.05
N TYR A 231 -5.03 19.35 5.98
CA TYR A 231 -3.87 18.53 6.30
C TYR A 231 -2.66 18.88 5.42
N SER A 232 -2.85 19.02 4.10
CA SER A 232 -1.79 19.47 3.18
C SER A 232 -1.27 20.87 3.54
N THR A 233 -2.18 21.80 3.87
CA THR A 233 -1.82 23.15 4.29
C THR A 233 -0.94 23.13 5.54
N ILE A 234 -1.24 22.26 6.50
CA ILE A 234 -0.47 22.11 7.74
C ILE A 234 0.89 21.45 7.48
N LEU A 235 0.96 20.43 6.62
CA LEU A 235 2.24 19.86 6.16
C LEU A 235 3.16 20.94 5.58
N LYS A 236 2.62 21.81 4.72
CA LYS A 236 3.36 22.92 4.13
C LYS A 236 3.79 23.95 5.18
N LYS A 237 2.90 24.28 6.12
CA LYS A 237 3.15 25.25 7.20
C LYS A 237 4.25 24.78 8.16
N ASP A 238 4.11 23.56 8.68
CA ASP A 238 4.94 23.07 9.79
C ASP A 238 6.23 22.38 9.30
N LEU A 239 6.18 21.72 8.14
CA LEU A 239 7.30 20.93 7.61
C LEU A 239 7.90 21.50 6.32
N GLY A 240 7.26 22.49 5.70
CA GLY A 240 7.69 23.02 4.40
C GLY A 240 7.43 22.07 3.23
N ILE A 241 6.57 21.05 3.42
CA ILE A 241 6.30 19.99 2.45
C ILE A 241 4.99 20.28 1.72
N ASP A 242 5.06 20.43 0.39
CA ASP A 242 3.90 20.66 -0.48
C ASP A 242 3.59 19.41 -1.30
N ILE A 243 2.58 18.64 -0.90
CA ILE A 243 2.24 17.34 -1.51
C ILE A 243 0.83 17.30 -2.12
N GLU A 244 0.07 18.39 -2.01
CA GLU A 244 -1.37 18.39 -2.34
C GLU A 244 -1.63 17.89 -3.76
N GLN A 245 -0.88 18.47 -4.71
CA GLN A 245 -1.01 18.23 -6.15
C GLN A 245 0.10 17.30 -6.67
N THR A 246 0.87 16.67 -5.79
CA THR A 246 1.90 15.71 -6.21
C THR A 246 1.23 14.48 -6.80
N SER A 247 1.70 14.02 -7.97
CA SER A 247 1.11 12.86 -8.63
C SER A 247 1.20 11.62 -7.75
N GLY A 248 0.06 10.96 -7.53
CA GLY A 248 -0.06 9.78 -6.69
C GLY A 248 -0.17 10.07 -5.18
N SER A 249 -0.18 11.34 -4.77
CA SER A 249 -0.36 11.68 -3.35
C SER A 249 -1.74 11.28 -2.82
N GLY A 250 -2.76 11.19 -3.68
CA GLY A 250 -4.09 10.68 -3.34
C GLY A 250 -4.24 9.17 -3.32
N ALA A 251 -3.19 8.43 -3.70
CA ALA A 251 -3.25 6.98 -3.76
C ALA A 251 -3.67 6.40 -2.40
N ASP A 252 -4.63 5.48 -2.46
CA ASP A 252 -5.15 4.73 -1.32
C ASP A 252 -5.59 5.57 -0.12
N GLY A 253 -6.33 6.64 -0.41
CA GLY A 253 -6.90 7.50 0.64
C GLY A 253 -5.90 8.50 1.20
N GLY A 254 -4.89 8.85 0.40
CA GLY A 254 -3.82 9.76 0.78
C GLY A 254 -2.65 9.10 1.51
N LEU A 255 -2.59 7.76 1.59
CA LEU A 255 -1.40 7.07 2.11
C LEU A 255 -0.16 7.41 1.29
N GLY A 256 -0.31 7.60 -0.02
CA GLY A 256 0.75 8.13 -0.89
C GLY A 256 1.31 9.45 -0.36
N ALA A 257 0.45 10.43 -0.04
CA ALA A 257 0.88 11.69 0.56
C ALA A 257 1.63 11.50 1.88
N GLY A 258 1.13 10.64 2.78
CA GLY A 258 1.80 10.37 4.05
C GLY A 258 3.19 9.75 3.87
N LEU A 259 3.34 8.77 2.97
CA LEU A 259 4.64 8.17 2.67
C LEU A 259 5.60 9.20 2.08
N LEU A 260 5.15 10.02 1.13
CA LEU A 260 5.95 11.08 0.51
C LEU A 260 6.34 12.19 1.49
N ALA A 261 5.47 12.51 2.45
CA ALA A 261 5.70 13.60 3.40
C ALA A 261 6.57 13.20 4.60
N PHE A 262 6.43 11.97 5.10
CA PHE A 262 7.09 11.57 6.37
C PHE A 262 8.27 10.63 6.19
N THR A 263 8.53 10.18 4.97
CA THR A 263 9.61 9.23 4.68
C THR A 263 10.37 9.66 3.42
N ASN A 264 11.44 8.95 3.06
CA ASN A 264 12.12 9.14 1.78
C ASN A 264 11.46 8.31 0.66
N ALA A 265 10.14 8.21 0.68
CA ALA A 265 9.44 7.41 -0.31
C ALA A 265 9.51 8.03 -1.70
N THR A 266 9.56 7.18 -2.71
CA THR A 266 9.40 7.57 -4.10
C THR A 266 8.30 6.74 -4.75
N MET A 267 7.44 7.38 -5.52
CA MET A 267 6.48 6.69 -6.39
C MET A 267 7.23 5.95 -7.50
N THR A 268 6.83 4.72 -7.78
CA THR A 268 7.36 3.90 -8.87
C THR A 268 6.22 3.23 -9.61
N HIS A 269 6.37 3.05 -10.92
CA HIS A 269 5.42 2.27 -11.73
C HIS A 269 5.37 0.84 -11.19
N GLY A 270 4.21 0.45 -10.67
CA GLY A 270 4.07 -0.74 -9.84
C GLY A 270 4.44 -1.99 -10.62
N ILE A 271 3.87 -2.14 -11.81
CA ILE A 271 4.11 -3.29 -12.68
C ILE A 271 5.57 -3.37 -13.16
N ASP A 272 6.17 -2.25 -13.58
CA ASP A 272 7.53 -2.25 -14.11
C ASP A 272 8.55 -2.70 -13.05
N GLU A 273 8.40 -2.16 -11.82
CA GLU A 273 9.28 -2.50 -10.71
C GLU A 273 9.05 -3.96 -10.25
N ILE A 274 7.80 -4.44 -10.23
CA ILE A 274 7.50 -5.85 -9.91
C ILE A 274 8.11 -6.79 -10.95
N LEU A 275 7.96 -6.51 -12.25
CA LEU A 275 8.56 -7.32 -13.32
C LEU A 275 10.09 -7.34 -13.23
N CYS A 276 10.70 -6.20 -12.87
CA CYS A 276 12.13 -6.11 -12.59
C CYS A 276 12.53 -7.02 -11.42
N LEU A 277 11.84 -6.92 -10.28
CA LEU A 277 12.09 -7.75 -9.09
C LEU A 277 11.86 -9.25 -9.35
N LEU A 278 10.96 -9.61 -10.28
CA LEU A 278 10.72 -10.99 -10.67
C LEU A 278 11.74 -11.51 -11.69
N ASN A 279 12.68 -10.68 -12.14
CA ASN A 279 13.57 -10.96 -13.27
C ASN A 279 12.80 -11.41 -14.52
N PHE A 280 11.66 -10.77 -14.80
CA PHE A 280 10.73 -11.20 -15.84
C PHE A 280 11.38 -11.24 -17.23
N GLU A 281 12.16 -10.22 -17.59
CA GLU A 281 12.88 -10.17 -18.88
C GLU A 281 13.73 -11.41 -19.12
N LYS A 282 14.43 -11.91 -18.09
CA LYS A 282 15.23 -13.14 -18.21
C LYS A 282 14.37 -14.39 -18.37
N ARG A 283 13.19 -14.41 -17.74
CA ARG A 283 12.27 -15.56 -17.78
C ARG A 283 11.62 -15.74 -19.15
N ILE A 284 11.45 -14.65 -19.91
CA ILE A 284 10.86 -14.71 -21.25
C ILE A 284 11.87 -14.97 -22.38
N LEU A 285 13.18 -15.08 -22.09
CA LEU A 285 14.18 -15.37 -23.13
C LEU A 285 14.16 -16.82 -23.63
N ASP A 286 13.61 -17.75 -22.84
CA ASP A 286 13.62 -19.20 -23.10
C ASP A 286 12.18 -19.76 -23.13
N VAL A 287 11.22 -18.95 -23.56
CA VAL A 287 9.82 -19.36 -23.77
C VAL A 287 9.48 -19.26 -25.26
N ASP A 288 8.62 -20.16 -25.75
CA ASP A 288 8.12 -20.18 -27.13
C ASP A 288 6.83 -19.35 -27.27
#